data_AF-A0A8T6SRL1-F1
#
_entry.id   AF-A0A8T6SRL1-F1
#
_cell.length_a   1.000
_cell.length_b   1.000
_cell.length_c   1.000
_cell.angle_alpha   90.00
_cell.angle_beta   90.00
_cell.angle_gamma   90.00
#
_symmetry.space_group_name_H-M   'P 1'
#
loop_
_entity.id
_entity.type
_entity.pdbx_description
1 polymer ?
#
loop_
_entity_poly.entity_id
_entity_poly.type
_entity_poly.pdbx_seq_one_letter_code
_entity_poly.pdbx_strand_id
1 'polypeptide(L)'
;FFLKTFHSCVKKLRHVKSETEYELAKKRIVADVQRSINALRQREVPLEDLEYSVKLRFDPREKAMEEALHQPYQCAVQLIDSGKEVNKRDTVSFIKVKPFMYKDKRFTVKPAEHVESLSEINVEDYIRNLKTALNQTFGPMSIKFETKKDMELSDW
;
A
#
# COMPACT_ATOMS: atom_id res chain seq x y z
N PHE A 1 -1.62 -1.32 -8.15
CA PHE A 1 -1.07 -2.55 -7.52
C PHE A 1 -2.14 -3.38 -6.79
N PHE A 2 -2.63 -2.99 -5.60
CA PHE A 2 -3.56 -3.82 -4.79
C PHE A 2 -4.75 -4.37 -5.58
N LEU A 3 -5.49 -3.48 -6.24
CA LEU A 3 -6.65 -3.86 -7.04
C LEU A 3 -6.26 -4.79 -8.19
N LYS A 4 -5.13 -4.54 -8.88
CA LYS A 4 -4.66 -5.42 -9.97
C LYS A 4 -4.38 -6.84 -9.45
N THR A 5 -3.70 -6.97 -8.31
CA THR A 5 -3.43 -8.26 -7.66
C THR A 5 -4.73 -8.95 -7.22
N PHE A 6 -5.65 -8.20 -6.60
CA PHE A 6 -6.95 -8.72 -6.18
C PHE A 6 -7.78 -9.25 -7.36
N HIS A 7 -7.92 -8.46 -8.43
CA HIS A 7 -8.64 -8.88 -9.64
C HIS A 7 -7.99 -10.11 -10.29
N SER A 8 -6.66 -10.21 -10.28
CA SER A 8 -5.96 -11.42 -10.75
C SER A 8 -6.35 -12.66 -9.93
N CYS A 9 -6.56 -12.52 -8.62
CA CYS A 9 -7.03 -13.61 -7.77
C CYS A 9 -8.47 -14.00 -8.12
N VAL A 10 -9.39 -13.03 -8.17
CA VAL A 10 -10.82 -13.26 -8.46
C VAL A 10 -11.03 -13.91 -9.83
N LYS A 11 -10.27 -13.49 -10.86
CA LYS A 11 -10.35 -14.08 -12.20
C LYS A 11 -10.16 -15.60 -12.22
N LYS A 12 -9.36 -16.16 -11.29
CA LYS A 12 -9.09 -17.60 -11.21
C LYS A 12 -10.23 -18.40 -10.60
N LEU A 13 -11.10 -17.74 -9.85
CA LEU A 13 -12.28 -18.36 -9.23
C LEU A 13 -13.51 -18.30 -10.17
N ARG A 14 -13.52 -17.39 -11.14
CA ARG A 14 -14.68 -17.09 -12.00
C ARG A 14 -15.30 -18.30 -12.70
N HIS A 15 -14.50 -19.29 -13.09
CA HIS A 15 -14.94 -20.40 -13.93
C HIS A 15 -14.76 -21.77 -13.28
N VAL A 16 -14.55 -21.81 -11.97
CA VAL A 16 -14.42 -23.07 -11.21
C VAL A 16 -15.77 -23.76 -11.13
N LYS A 17 -15.83 -25.02 -11.56
CA LYS A 17 -17.05 -25.86 -11.61
C LYS A 17 -16.94 -27.15 -10.80
N SER A 18 -15.77 -27.46 -10.26
CA SER A 18 -15.53 -28.67 -9.48
C SER A 18 -14.59 -28.41 -8.31
N GLU A 19 -14.63 -29.30 -7.31
CA GLU A 19 -13.72 -29.26 -6.16
C GLU A 19 -12.25 -29.36 -6.58
N THR A 20 -11.95 -30.19 -7.57
CA THR A 20 -10.59 -30.32 -8.13
C THR A 20 -10.11 -29.02 -8.78
N GLU A 21 -10.98 -28.36 -9.54
CA GLU A 21 -10.67 -27.04 -10.12
C GLU A 21 -10.50 -25.97 -9.03
N TYR A 22 -11.27 -26.07 -7.94
CA TYR A 22 -11.18 -25.16 -6.81
C TYR A 22 -9.82 -25.26 -6.11
N GLU A 23 -9.38 -26.47 -5.78
CA GLU A 23 -8.06 -26.71 -5.19
C GLU A 23 -6.91 -26.23 -6.08
N LEU A 24 -7.04 -26.43 -7.40
CA LEU A 24 -6.08 -25.90 -8.37
C LEU A 24 -6.11 -24.36 -8.43
N ALA A 25 -7.28 -23.74 -8.34
CA ALA A 25 -7.43 -22.30 -8.31
C ALA A 25 -6.78 -21.69 -7.05
N LYS A 26 -6.92 -22.31 -5.88
CA LYS A 26 -6.23 -21.88 -4.64
C LYS A 26 -4.72 -21.81 -4.84
N LYS A 27 -4.10 -22.88 -5.38
CA LYS A 27 -2.66 -22.94 -5.68
C LYS A 27 -2.23 -21.85 -6.66
N ARG A 28 -3.02 -21.61 -7.72
CA ARG A 28 -2.76 -20.55 -8.70
C ARG A 28 -2.83 -19.16 -8.06
N ILE A 29 -3.81 -18.90 -7.20
CA ILE A 29 -3.94 -17.63 -6.46
C ILE A 29 -2.68 -17.35 -5.64
N VAL A 30 -2.20 -18.34 -4.86
CA VAL A 30 -0.98 -18.21 -4.06
C VAL A 30 0.23 -17.88 -4.95
N ALA A 31 0.40 -18.60 -6.07
CA ALA A 31 1.50 -18.36 -7.00
C ALA A 31 1.45 -16.96 -7.64
N ASP A 32 0.27 -16.46 -8.00
CA ASP A 32 0.10 -15.12 -8.58
C ASP A 32 0.39 -13.99 -7.58
N VAL A 33 -0.02 -14.16 -6.34
CA VAL A 33 0.30 -13.21 -5.28
C VAL A 33 1.80 -13.20 -5.03
N GLN A 34 2.46 -14.36 -5.02
CA GLN A 34 3.91 -14.43 -4.89
C GLN A 34 4.65 -13.77 -6.06
N ARG A 35 4.17 -13.94 -7.30
CA ARG A 35 4.74 -13.22 -8.46
C ARG A 35 4.57 -11.71 -8.33
N SER A 36 3.41 -11.25 -7.88
CA SER A 36 3.14 -9.82 -7.68
C SER A 36 4.06 -9.23 -6.59
N ILE A 37 4.33 -9.98 -5.52
CA ILE A 37 5.28 -9.61 -4.48
C ILE A 37 6.71 -9.53 -5.03
N ASN A 38 7.13 -10.51 -5.83
CA ASN A 38 8.46 -10.53 -6.42
C ASN A 38 8.67 -9.34 -7.37
N ALA A 39 7.71 -9.06 -8.25
CA ALA A 39 7.74 -7.90 -9.14
C ALA A 39 7.86 -6.59 -8.35
N LEU A 40 7.14 -6.45 -7.24
CA LEU A 40 7.24 -5.27 -6.37
C LEU A 40 8.63 -5.16 -5.72
N ARG A 41 9.22 -6.27 -5.25
CA ARG A 41 10.59 -6.30 -4.71
C ARG A 41 11.65 -5.96 -5.76
N GLN A 42 11.45 -6.44 -6.97
CA GLN A 42 12.32 -6.19 -8.13
C GLN A 42 12.12 -4.80 -8.74
N ARG A 43 11.20 -3.99 -8.19
CA ARG A 43 10.90 -2.62 -8.66
C ARG A 43 10.35 -2.59 -10.09
N GLU A 44 9.64 -3.64 -10.48
CA GLU A 44 9.01 -3.77 -11.80
C GLU A 44 7.58 -3.21 -11.82
N VAL A 45 7.04 -2.82 -10.66
CA VAL A 45 5.72 -2.20 -10.53
C VAL A 45 5.83 -0.70 -10.80
N PRO A 46 5.05 -0.13 -11.74
CA PRO A 46 5.04 1.30 -12.01
C PRO A 46 4.67 2.15 -10.79
N LEU A 47 5.16 3.38 -10.72
CA LEU A 47 4.86 4.29 -9.61
C LEU A 47 3.36 4.61 -9.51
N GLU A 48 2.67 4.81 -10.64
CA GLU A 48 1.23 5.07 -10.64
C GLU A 48 0.41 3.93 -10.02
N ASP A 49 0.96 2.71 -10.06
CA ASP A 49 0.31 1.55 -9.44
C ASP A 49 0.43 1.52 -7.92
N LEU A 50 1.29 2.34 -7.34
CA LEU A 50 1.55 2.41 -5.90
C LEU A 50 0.87 3.62 -5.26
N GLU A 51 0.23 4.48 -6.04
CA GLU A 51 -0.44 5.68 -5.57
C GLU A 51 -1.68 5.35 -4.71
N TYR A 52 -1.78 6.06 -3.59
CA TYR A 52 -3.00 6.19 -2.81
C TYR A 52 -3.60 7.57 -3.05
N SER A 53 -4.87 7.62 -3.46
CA SER A 53 -5.62 8.87 -3.63
C SER A 53 -6.70 8.96 -2.54
N VAL A 54 -6.63 10.00 -1.69
CA VAL A 54 -7.50 10.13 -0.51
C VAL A 54 -8.04 11.55 -0.41
N LYS A 55 -9.36 11.67 -0.19
CA LYS A 55 -10.02 12.94 0.10
C LYS A 55 -9.75 13.40 1.54
N LEU A 56 -9.25 14.62 1.70
CA LEU A 56 -9.04 15.25 3.01
C LEU A 56 -10.38 15.59 3.65
N ARG A 57 -10.59 15.11 4.89
CA ARG A 57 -11.82 15.37 5.64
C ARG A 57 -11.75 16.65 6.47
N PHE A 58 -10.55 17.00 6.93
CA PHE A 58 -10.27 18.17 7.77
C PHE A 58 -9.33 19.14 7.03
N ASP A 59 -9.20 20.34 7.56
CA ASP A 59 -8.24 21.31 7.01
C ASP A 59 -6.80 20.82 7.28
N PRO A 60 -5.93 20.75 6.25
CA PRO A 60 -4.56 20.32 6.44
C PRO A 60 -3.74 21.23 7.35
N ARG A 61 -4.06 22.53 7.46
CA ARG A 61 -3.35 23.49 8.33
C ARG A 61 -3.69 23.27 9.80
N GLU A 62 -4.94 22.92 10.10
CA GLU A 62 -5.35 22.51 11.44
C GLU A 62 -4.65 21.21 11.86
N LYS A 63 -4.60 20.24 10.95
CA LYS A 63 -3.97 18.93 11.19
C LYS A 63 -2.46 18.96 11.28
N ALA A 64 -1.80 19.96 10.69
CA ALA A 64 -0.35 20.09 10.74
C ALA A 64 0.21 20.28 12.16
N MET A 65 -0.62 20.74 13.10
CA MET A 65 -0.25 20.97 14.50
C MET A 65 -0.23 19.69 15.34
N GLU A 66 -0.79 18.58 14.84
CA GLU A 66 -0.80 17.30 15.57
C GLU A 66 0.62 16.70 15.67
N GLU A 67 0.92 16.02 16.77
CA GLU A 67 2.22 15.34 16.96
C GLU A 67 2.42 14.23 15.91
N ALA A 68 1.37 13.43 15.69
CA ALA A 68 1.38 12.31 14.76
C ALA A 68 0.43 12.57 13.58
N LEU A 69 0.97 13.05 12.46
CA LEU A 69 0.17 13.30 11.26
C LEU A 69 -0.19 11.99 10.57
N HIS A 70 -1.47 11.80 10.26
CA HIS A 70 -1.89 10.76 9.34
C HIS A 70 -1.36 11.00 7.91
N GLN A 71 -1.14 9.92 7.17
CA GLN A 71 -0.49 9.93 5.84
C GLN A 71 -1.07 10.95 4.83
N PRO A 72 -2.40 11.09 4.64
CA PRO A 72 -2.92 12.12 3.73
C PRO A 72 -2.52 13.54 4.12
N TYR A 73 -2.42 13.82 5.43
CA TYR A 73 -2.01 15.13 5.92
C TYR A 73 -0.49 15.33 5.87
N GLN A 74 0.31 14.26 6.00
CA GLN A 74 1.76 14.32 5.68
C GLN A 74 1.98 14.71 4.21
N CYS A 75 1.17 14.19 3.29
CA CYS A 75 1.19 14.58 1.88
C CYS A 75 0.76 16.04 1.70
N ALA A 76 -0.38 16.43 2.27
CA ALA A 76 -0.88 17.80 2.16
C ALA A 76 0.11 18.85 2.68
N VAL A 77 0.78 18.57 3.81
CA VAL A 77 1.81 19.48 4.36
C VAL A 77 2.98 19.65 3.40
N GLN A 78 3.48 18.56 2.78
CA GLN A 78 4.56 18.63 1.79
C GLN A 78 4.15 19.44 0.55
N LEU A 79 2.90 19.32 0.10
CA LEU A 79 2.36 20.08 -1.03
C LEU A 79 2.25 21.58 -0.69
N ILE A 80 1.76 21.91 0.52
CA ILE A 80 1.65 23.30 0.98
C ILE A 80 3.03 23.94 1.08
N ASP A 81 4.00 23.22 1.64
CA ASP A 81 5.39 23.68 1.74
C ASP A 81 6.06 23.86 0.37
N SER A 82 5.64 23.12 -0.66
CA SER A 82 6.10 23.31 -2.05
C SER A 82 5.33 24.43 -2.79
N GLY A 83 4.48 25.17 -2.10
CA GLY A 83 3.75 26.32 -2.62
C GLY A 83 2.40 25.97 -3.27
N LYS A 84 1.92 24.73 -3.14
CA LYS A 84 0.62 24.32 -3.66
C LYS A 84 -0.50 24.63 -2.68
N GLU A 85 -1.61 25.11 -3.22
CA GLU A 85 -2.82 25.26 -2.42
C GLU A 85 -3.49 23.89 -2.22
N VAL A 86 -3.68 23.50 -0.95
CA VAL A 86 -4.43 22.30 -0.57
C VAL A 86 -5.43 22.66 0.52
N ASN A 87 -6.68 22.29 0.30
CA ASN A 87 -7.82 22.67 1.11
C ASN A 87 -8.61 21.45 1.59
N LYS A 88 -9.49 21.68 2.56
CA LYS A 88 -10.45 20.67 3.03
C LYS A 88 -11.30 20.18 1.85
N ARG A 89 -11.53 18.85 1.77
CA ARG A 89 -12.23 18.12 0.69
C ARG A 89 -11.44 17.91 -0.60
N ASP A 90 -10.21 18.41 -0.70
CA ASP A 90 -9.34 18.09 -1.81
C ASP A 90 -8.91 16.63 -1.75
N THR A 91 -8.64 16.05 -2.92
CA THR A 91 -8.03 14.73 -3.04
C THR A 91 -6.53 14.90 -3.16
N VAL A 92 -5.78 14.28 -2.25
CA VAL A 92 -4.32 14.22 -2.32
C VAL A 92 -3.88 12.82 -2.74
N SER A 93 -2.80 12.78 -3.50
CA SER A 93 -2.20 11.56 -4.02
C SER A 93 -0.81 11.37 -3.45
N PHE A 94 -0.55 10.20 -2.87
CA PHE A 94 0.73 9.92 -2.20
C PHE A 94 1.18 8.47 -2.38
N ILE A 95 2.49 8.27 -2.23
CA ILE A 95 3.13 6.96 -2.27
C ILE A 95 3.80 6.72 -0.91
N LYS A 96 3.71 5.49 -0.41
CA LYS A 96 4.37 5.13 0.85
C LYS A 96 5.86 4.89 0.62
N VAL A 97 6.68 5.65 1.34
CA VAL A 97 8.13 5.61 1.25
C VAL A 97 8.74 5.11 2.56
N LYS A 98 10.03 4.78 2.53
CA LYS A 98 10.79 4.49 3.73
C LYS A 98 10.70 5.69 4.67
N PRO A 99 10.56 5.47 5.99
CA PRO A 99 10.43 6.58 6.92
C PRO A 99 11.60 7.55 6.82
N PHE A 100 11.31 8.85 6.83
CA PHE A 100 12.31 9.92 6.75
C PHE A 100 11.92 11.09 7.65
N MET A 101 12.89 11.92 8.01
CA MET A 101 12.62 13.16 8.75
C MET A 101 12.21 14.26 7.79
N TYR A 102 11.10 14.91 8.08
CA TYR A 102 10.61 16.08 7.38
C TYR A 102 10.35 17.17 8.40
N LYS A 103 11.20 18.21 8.36
CA LYS A 103 11.35 19.18 9.46
C LYS A 103 11.68 18.41 10.76
N ASP A 104 10.88 18.59 11.80
CA ASP A 104 10.99 17.96 13.12
C ASP A 104 10.17 16.67 13.26
N LYS A 105 9.47 16.21 12.22
CA LYS A 105 8.54 15.06 12.27
C LYS A 105 8.97 13.90 11.38
N ARG A 106 8.61 12.68 11.78
CA ARG A 106 8.87 11.45 10.99
C ARG A 106 7.73 11.18 10.02
N PHE A 107 8.02 11.26 8.71
CA PHE A 107 7.06 11.01 7.64
C PHE A 107 7.27 9.63 7.02
N THR A 108 6.20 9.09 6.43
CA THR A 108 6.18 7.74 5.82
C THR A 108 5.62 7.75 4.39
N VAL A 109 5.27 8.93 3.89
CA VAL A 109 4.72 9.12 2.55
C VAL A 109 5.29 10.39 1.94
N LYS A 110 5.32 10.42 0.61
CA LYS A 110 5.56 11.63 -0.18
C LYS A 110 4.38 11.85 -1.14
N PRO A 111 4.07 13.10 -1.52
CA PRO A 111 3.20 13.35 -2.67
C PRO A 111 3.68 12.55 -3.87
N ALA A 112 2.76 12.01 -4.66
CA ALA A 112 3.13 11.14 -5.79
C ALA A 112 4.11 11.83 -6.76
N GLU A 113 3.91 13.14 -6.97
CA GLU A 113 4.77 13.99 -7.80
C GLU A 113 6.15 14.33 -7.21
N HIS A 114 6.37 14.06 -5.92
CA HIS A 114 7.66 14.28 -5.24
C HIS A 114 8.48 12.99 -5.11
N VAL A 115 8.00 11.85 -5.65
CA VAL A 115 8.74 10.58 -5.64
C VAL A 115 9.55 10.48 -6.92
N GLU A 116 10.87 10.58 -6.80
CA GLU A 116 11.79 10.61 -7.94
C GLU A 116 12.39 9.23 -8.21
N SER A 117 12.46 8.36 -7.19
CA SER A 117 13.06 7.04 -7.32
C SER A 117 12.22 5.94 -6.69
N LEU A 118 12.16 4.81 -7.40
CA LEU A 118 11.60 3.58 -6.84
C LEU A 118 12.32 3.16 -5.55
N SER A 119 13.61 3.47 -5.39
CA SER A 119 14.41 3.08 -4.22
C SER A 119 13.86 3.61 -2.88
N GLU A 120 13.06 4.68 -2.92
CA GLU A 120 12.43 5.32 -1.78
C GLU A 120 11.22 4.53 -1.26
N ILE A 121 10.53 3.76 -2.10
CA ILE A 121 9.28 3.09 -1.71
C ILE A 121 9.54 2.08 -0.58
N ASN A 122 8.63 2.07 0.39
CA ASN A 122 8.61 1.06 1.44
C ASN A 122 7.90 -0.22 0.96
N VAL A 123 8.63 -1.04 0.20
CA VAL A 123 8.12 -2.29 -0.41
C VAL A 123 7.47 -3.21 0.62
N GLU A 124 8.08 -3.37 1.79
CA GLU A 124 7.57 -4.30 2.80
C GLU A 124 6.25 -3.82 3.42
N ASP A 125 6.00 -2.50 3.49
CA ASP A 125 4.69 -1.97 3.90
C ASP A 125 3.58 -2.34 2.91
N TYR A 126 3.83 -2.21 1.60
CA TYR A 126 2.90 -2.64 0.57
C TYR A 126 2.65 -4.15 0.62
N ILE A 127 3.71 -4.96 0.78
CA ILE A 127 3.58 -6.43 0.89
C ILE A 127 2.76 -6.81 2.12
N ARG A 128 3.05 -6.23 3.29
CA ARG A 128 2.34 -6.51 4.53
C ARG A 128 0.86 -6.17 4.39
N ASN A 129 0.54 -4.96 3.93
CA ASN A 129 -0.84 -4.54 3.73
C ASN A 129 -1.57 -5.39 2.68
N LEU A 130 -0.88 -5.80 1.60
CA LEU A 130 -1.45 -6.68 0.59
C LEU A 130 -1.84 -8.02 1.20
N LYS A 131 -0.92 -8.65 1.93
CA LYS A 131 -1.17 -9.94 2.59
C LYS A 131 -2.30 -9.83 3.61
N THR A 132 -2.33 -8.77 4.42
CA THR A 132 -3.43 -8.53 5.37
C THR A 132 -4.78 -8.47 4.67
N ALA A 133 -4.91 -7.64 3.62
CA ALA A 133 -6.16 -7.51 2.87
C ALA A 133 -6.57 -8.83 2.21
N LEU A 134 -5.64 -9.53 1.57
CA LEU A 134 -5.92 -10.81 0.93
C LEU A 134 -6.27 -11.91 1.94
N ASN A 135 -5.63 -11.97 3.11
CA ASN A 135 -5.98 -12.92 4.16
C ASN A 135 -7.39 -12.65 4.72
N GLN A 136 -7.78 -11.39 4.86
CA GLN A 136 -9.15 -11.02 5.27
C GLN A 136 -10.17 -11.46 4.21
N THR A 137 -9.87 -11.30 2.92
CA THR A 137 -10.81 -11.65 1.84
C THR A 137 -10.85 -13.15 1.52
N PHE A 138 -9.70 -13.82 1.51
CA PHE A 138 -9.59 -15.22 1.06
C PHE A 138 -9.44 -16.24 2.19
N GLY A 139 -9.28 -15.79 3.44
CA GLY A 139 -9.24 -16.65 4.62
C GLY A 139 -10.45 -17.60 4.75
N PRO A 140 -11.70 -17.14 4.54
CA PRO A 140 -12.88 -18.02 4.53
C PRO A 140 -12.85 -19.12 3.45
N MET A 141 -12.07 -18.92 2.39
CA MET A 141 -11.85 -19.90 1.31
C MET A 141 -10.65 -20.83 1.57
N SER A 142 -10.10 -20.80 2.79
CA SER A 142 -8.89 -21.54 3.19
C SER A 142 -7.65 -21.23 2.35
N ILE A 143 -7.58 -20.03 1.77
CA ILE A 143 -6.38 -19.53 1.08
C ILE A 143 -5.68 -18.58 2.05
N LYS A 144 -4.42 -18.89 2.37
CA LYS A 144 -3.61 -18.10 3.29
C LYS A 144 -2.34 -17.61 2.60
N PHE A 145 -1.91 -16.41 2.96
CA PHE A 145 -0.68 -15.78 2.52
C PHE A 145 0.20 -15.54 3.74
N GLU A 146 1.37 -16.18 3.79
CA GLU A 146 2.28 -16.07 4.94
C GLU A 146 2.66 -14.62 5.20
N THR A 147 2.22 -14.06 6.31
CA THR A 147 2.82 -12.86 6.89
C THR A 147 4.09 -13.30 7.61
N LYS A 148 5.27 -12.78 7.25
CA LYS A 148 6.41 -12.91 8.16
C LYS A 148 5.94 -12.35 9.50
N LYS A 149 5.94 -13.17 10.56
CA LYS A 149 5.80 -12.65 11.93
C LYS A 149 6.85 -11.55 12.06
N ASP A 150 6.43 -10.41 12.58
CA ASP A 150 7.33 -9.33 12.93
C ASP A 150 8.56 -9.92 13.62
N MET A 151 9.77 -9.50 13.22
CA MET A 151 10.96 -9.76 14.03
C MET A 151 10.60 -9.42 15.47
N GLU A 152 10.83 -10.37 16.37
CA GLU A 152 10.51 -10.24 17.78
C GLU A 152 11.02 -8.88 18.27
N LEU A 153 10.17 -8.17 19.01
CA LEU A 153 10.46 -6.87 19.64
C LEU A 153 11.64 -6.90 20.63
N SER A 154 12.44 -7.97 20.66
CA SER A 154 13.56 -8.19 21.58
C SER A 154 14.91 -7.69 21.10
N ASP A 155 15.04 -7.21 19.86
CA ASP A 155 16.34 -6.77 19.31
C ASP A 155 16.48 -5.23 19.21
N TRP A 156 15.96 -4.49 20.19
CA TRP A 156 16.22 -3.05 20.39
C TRP A 156 16.91 -2.79 21.72
#